data_AF-A0A813EQG7-F1
#
_entry.id   AF-A0A813EQG7-F1
#
_cell.length_a   1.000
_cell.length_b   1.000
_cell.length_c   1.000
_cell.angle_alpha   90.00
_cell.angle_beta   90.00
_cell.angle_gamma   90.00
#
_symmetry.space_group_name_H-M   'P 1'
#
loop_
_entity.id
_entity.type
_entity.pdbx_description
1 polymer ?
#
loop_
_entity_poly.entity_id
_entity_poly.type
_entity_poly.pdbx_seq_one_letter_code
_entity_poly.pdbx_strand_id
1 'polypeptide(L)'
;VLCLAAPTGGVVAGYVHPKQADGLPGTGRMAATVALRPAPAAGCDLVRLRVIAAHLARHTVAAQPRFLTVGSIPAETLRKEREIFRAAHLEQVGPKKTGIVDEKVMDKILDGKTQKFYQETVLACQELVAPQVASADGKTEQKPLPVAEWLQAEAKALGLEQIILEDFRLAVL
;
A
#
# COMPACT_ATOMS: atom_id res chain seq x y z
N VAL A 1 19.55 0.99 -7.51
CA VAL A 1 19.71 -0.46 -7.25
C VAL A 1 18.53 -0.94 -6.41
N LEU A 2 17.71 -1.86 -6.91
CA LEU A 2 16.64 -2.53 -6.14
C LEU A 2 17.25 -3.66 -5.29
N CYS A 3 18.05 -3.33 -4.28
CA CYS A 3 18.59 -4.34 -3.36
C CYS A 3 17.72 -4.38 -2.09
N LEU A 4 17.18 -5.55 -1.80
CA LEU A 4 16.44 -5.83 -0.57
C LEU A 4 16.90 -7.18 -0.04
N ALA A 5 17.44 -7.20 1.18
CA ALA A 5 17.89 -8.43 1.81
C ALA A 5 16.67 -9.25 2.25
N ALA A 6 16.74 -10.58 2.10
CA ALA A 6 15.73 -11.44 2.67
C ALA A 6 15.86 -11.44 4.21
N PRO A 7 14.76 -11.23 4.94
CA PRO A 7 14.78 -11.34 6.39
C PRO A 7 15.06 -12.79 6.78
N THR A 8 15.68 -13.00 7.95
CA THR A 8 15.98 -14.34 8.46
C THR A 8 14.70 -15.18 8.54
N GLY A 9 14.70 -16.33 7.86
CA GLY A 9 13.52 -17.22 7.80
C GLY A 9 12.37 -16.71 6.91
N GLY A 10 12.57 -15.63 6.15
CA GLY A 10 11.57 -15.09 5.23
C GLY A 10 12.00 -15.09 3.77
N VAL A 11 11.28 -14.34 2.95
CA VAL A 11 11.42 -14.35 1.49
C VAL A 11 11.47 -12.93 0.92
N VAL A 12 12.09 -12.80 -0.25
CA VAL A 12 11.96 -11.64 -1.13
C VAL A 12 11.43 -12.10 -2.48
N ALA A 13 10.43 -11.37 -2.98
CA ALA A 13 9.94 -11.53 -4.34
C ALA A 13 9.84 -10.17 -5.01
N GLY A 14 9.81 -10.17 -6.34
CA GLY A 14 9.69 -8.95 -7.12
C GLY A 14 8.73 -9.10 -8.28
N TYR A 15 8.31 -7.96 -8.80
CA TYR A 15 7.46 -7.85 -9.97
C TYR A 15 7.99 -6.74 -10.86
N VAL A 16 8.12 -7.01 -12.15
CA VAL A 16 8.40 -6.01 -13.19
C VAL A 16 7.15 -5.90 -14.04
N HIS A 17 6.60 -4.69 -14.16
CA HIS A 17 5.49 -4.46 -15.07
C HIS A 17 6.00 -4.65 -16.51
N PRO A 18 5.45 -5.59 -17.29
CA PRO A 18 5.95 -5.87 -18.63
C PRO A 18 5.55 -4.74 -19.59
N LYS A 19 6.42 -4.46 -20.57
CA LYS A 19 6.04 -3.65 -21.73
C LYS A 19 5.15 -4.51 -22.62
N GLN A 20 3.91 -4.09 -22.85
CA GLN A 20 3.05 -4.74 -23.83
C GLN A 20 3.51 -4.39 -25.26
N ALA A 21 3.28 -5.29 -26.22
CA ALA A 21 3.68 -5.09 -27.62
C ALA A 21 3.09 -3.79 -28.21
N ASP A 22 1.84 -3.49 -27.85
CA ASP A 22 1.12 -2.26 -28.25
C ASP A 22 1.14 -1.17 -27.17
N GLY A 23 2.05 -1.28 -26.20
CA GLY A 23 2.11 -0.37 -25.05
C GLY A 23 2.55 1.04 -25.45
N LEU A 24 1.90 2.05 -24.87
CA LEU A 24 2.29 3.45 -25.02
C LEU A 24 3.76 3.68 -24.60
N PRO A 25 4.45 4.69 -25.17
CA PRO A 25 5.78 5.10 -24.72
C PRO A 25 5.79 5.36 -23.20
N GLY A 26 6.75 4.75 -22.49
CA GLY A 26 6.85 4.84 -21.03
C GLY A 26 6.21 3.68 -20.26
N THR A 27 5.50 2.76 -20.91
CA THR A 27 5.02 1.50 -20.29
C THR A 27 6.16 0.49 -20.09
N GLY A 28 5.98 -0.41 -19.12
CA GLY A 28 6.97 -1.46 -18.81
C GLY A 28 8.19 -1.00 -18.00
N ARG A 29 8.12 0.19 -17.39
CA ARG A 29 9.23 0.85 -16.71
C ARG A 29 9.09 0.87 -15.20
N MET A 30 8.39 -0.09 -14.61
CA MET A 30 8.22 -0.11 -13.15
C MET A 30 8.49 -1.48 -12.60
N ALA A 31 9.20 -1.52 -11.48
CA ALA A 31 9.47 -2.74 -10.75
C ALA A 31 9.41 -2.51 -9.25
N ALA A 32 8.99 -3.54 -8.53
CA ALA A 32 9.05 -3.53 -7.08
C ALA A 32 9.60 -4.85 -6.54
N THR A 33 10.18 -4.78 -5.34
CA THR A 33 10.53 -5.93 -4.51
C THR A 33 9.88 -5.80 -3.13
N VAL A 34 9.46 -6.92 -2.56
CA VAL A 34 8.83 -6.98 -1.23
C VAL A 34 9.48 -8.08 -0.41
N ALA A 35 9.78 -7.78 0.85
CA ALA A 35 10.30 -8.70 1.85
C ALA A 35 9.21 -9.07 2.85
N LEU A 36 8.96 -10.38 3.02
CA LEU A 36 8.04 -10.92 4.01
C LEU A 36 8.74 -11.88 4.95
N ARG A 37 8.37 -11.86 6.22
CA ARG A 37 8.82 -12.84 7.23
C ARG A 37 7.62 -13.52 7.90
N PRO A 38 7.62 -14.85 8.03
CA PRO A 38 6.60 -15.57 8.78
C PRO A 38 6.85 -15.49 10.30
N ALA A 39 5.77 -15.51 11.08
CA ALA A 39 5.79 -15.68 12.53
C ALA A 39 4.73 -16.72 12.95
N PRO A 40 5.14 -17.84 13.61
CA PRO A 40 6.52 -18.29 13.80
C PRO A 40 7.21 -18.64 12.47
N ALA A 41 8.55 -18.66 12.46
CA ALA A 41 9.30 -18.94 11.22
C ALA A 41 9.36 -20.44 10.87
N ALA A 42 9.32 -21.31 11.87
CA ALA A 42 9.48 -22.74 11.69
C ALA A 42 8.26 -23.37 11.00
N GLY A 43 8.50 -24.27 10.04
CA GLY A 43 7.44 -25.01 9.37
C GLY A 43 6.63 -24.22 8.34
N CYS A 44 6.98 -22.95 8.07
CA CYS A 44 6.31 -22.14 7.07
C CYS A 44 6.55 -22.69 5.65
N ASP A 45 5.50 -22.76 4.84
CA ASP A 45 5.60 -22.96 3.40
C ASP A 45 6.15 -21.69 2.73
N LEU A 46 7.48 -21.65 2.56
CA LEU A 46 8.17 -20.53 1.93
C LEU A 46 7.84 -20.37 0.44
N VAL A 47 7.34 -21.41 -0.23
CA VAL A 47 6.92 -21.32 -1.64
C VAL A 47 5.64 -20.50 -1.73
N ARG A 48 4.63 -20.83 -0.91
CA ARG A 48 3.41 -20.02 -0.82
C ARG A 48 3.68 -18.61 -0.32
N LEU A 49 4.55 -18.44 0.68
CA LEU A 49 4.95 -17.10 1.15
C LEU A 49 5.59 -16.26 0.04
N ARG A 50 6.37 -16.86 -0.85
CA ARG A 50 6.97 -16.17 -2.00
C ARG A 50 5.93 -15.72 -3.03
N VAL A 51 4.87 -16.50 -3.23
CA VAL A 51 3.73 -16.12 -4.10
C VAL A 51 3.01 -14.90 -3.52
N ILE A 52 2.78 -14.87 -2.21
CA ILE A 52 2.20 -13.72 -1.50
C ILE A 52 3.07 -12.47 -1.68
N ALA A 53 4.39 -12.61 -1.49
CA ALA A 53 5.34 -11.50 -1.71
C ALA A 53 5.34 -11.00 -3.16
N ALA A 54 5.24 -11.89 -4.15
CA ALA A 54 5.16 -11.52 -5.57
C ALA A 54 3.87 -10.77 -5.90
N HIS A 55 2.75 -11.19 -5.29
CA HIS A 55 1.48 -10.49 -5.41
C HIS A 55 1.57 -9.06 -4.84
N LEU A 56 2.16 -8.92 -3.65
CA LEU A 56 2.40 -7.59 -3.08
C LEU A 56 3.37 -6.74 -3.90
N ALA A 57 4.38 -7.33 -4.52
CA ALA A 57 5.25 -6.58 -5.43
C ALA A 57 4.47 -6.02 -6.63
N ARG A 58 3.54 -6.80 -7.20
CA ARG A 58 2.62 -6.29 -8.24
C ARG A 58 1.74 -5.17 -7.72
N HIS A 59 1.12 -5.36 -6.56
CA HIS A 59 0.30 -4.32 -5.92
C HIS A 59 1.12 -3.04 -5.69
N THR A 60 2.35 -3.16 -5.20
CA THR A 60 3.26 -2.03 -4.95
C THR A 60 3.54 -1.25 -6.23
N VAL A 61 3.73 -1.92 -7.37
CA VAL A 61 3.89 -1.23 -8.67
C VAL A 61 2.62 -0.48 -9.06
N ALA A 62 1.43 -1.06 -8.84
CA ALA A 62 0.16 -0.44 -9.21
C ALA A 62 -0.23 0.72 -8.28
N ALA A 63 -0.09 0.54 -6.96
CA ALA A 63 -0.58 1.44 -5.92
C ALA A 63 0.46 2.46 -5.44
N GLN A 64 1.73 2.26 -5.79
CA GLN A 64 2.83 3.21 -5.52
C GLN A 64 2.89 3.75 -4.08
N PRO A 65 2.90 2.88 -3.05
CA PRO A 65 3.02 3.33 -1.67
C PRO A 65 4.33 4.09 -1.43
N ARG A 66 4.28 5.04 -0.50
CA ARG A 66 5.43 5.82 -0.01
C ARG A 66 5.97 5.27 1.30
N PHE A 67 5.13 4.60 2.09
CA PHE A 67 5.43 4.15 3.45
C PHE A 67 4.98 2.70 3.66
N LEU A 68 5.62 2.00 4.57
CA LEU A 68 5.31 0.59 4.87
C LEU A 68 4.08 0.49 5.78
N THR A 69 4.13 1.25 6.88
CA THR A 69 3.12 1.33 7.95
C THR A 69 2.91 2.79 8.37
N VAL A 70 1.81 3.09 9.08
CA VAL A 70 1.55 4.45 9.58
C VAL A 70 2.68 4.93 10.50
N GLY A 71 3.24 4.03 11.32
CA GLY A 71 4.37 4.33 12.21
C GLY A 71 5.69 4.62 11.48
N SER A 72 5.81 4.27 10.20
CA SER A 72 6.99 4.58 9.38
C SER A 72 6.96 5.98 8.76
N ILE A 73 5.86 6.73 8.92
CA ILE A 73 5.73 8.07 8.36
C ILE A 73 6.47 9.07 9.27
N PRO A 74 7.41 9.88 8.75
CA PRO A 74 8.04 10.93 9.53
C PRO A 74 7.03 11.95 10.06
N ALA A 75 7.16 12.34 11.33
CA ALA A 75 6.25 13.31 11.95
C ALA A 75 6.16 14.63 11.18
N GLU A 76 7.30 15.12 10.66
CA GLU A 76 7.34 16.32 9.82
C GLU A 76 6.57 16.15 8.51
N THR A 77 6.54 14.95 7.93
CA THR A 77 5.72 14.68 6.75
C THR A 77 4.24 14.76 7.09
N LEU A 78 3.79 14.13 8.18
CA LEU A 78 2.39 14.20 8.62
C LEU A 78 1.95 15.64 8.89
N ARG A 79 2.79 16.42 9.58
CA ARG A 79 2.52 17.82 9.86
C ARG A 79 2.34 18.62 8.57
N LYS A 80 3.27 18.52 7.63
CA LYS A 80 3.21 19.23 6.34
C LYS A 80 1.99 18.85 5.52
N GLU A 81 1.68 17.55 5.42
CA GLU A 81 0.48 17.08 4.70
C GLU A 81 -0.80 17.62 5.37
N ARG A 82 -0.86 17.65 6.71
CA ARG A 82 -1.99 18.22 7.45
C ARG A 82 -2.15 19.74 7.22
N GLU A 83 -1.04 20.49 7.15
CA GLU A 83 -1.04 21.91 6.78
C GLU A 83 -1.55 22.11 5.33
N ILE A 84 -1.12 21.27 4.40
CA ILE A 84 -1.59 21.27 3.00
C ILE A 84 -3.10 20.99 2.93
N PHE A 85 -3.61 19.99 3.66
CA PHE A 85 -5.04 19.68 3.69
C PHE A 85 -5.86 20.84 4.26
N ARG A 86 -5.34 21.52 5.29
CA ARG A 86 -5.98 22.71 5.86
C ARG A 86 -6.04 23.84 4.83
N ALA A 87 -4.91 24.16 4.20
CA ALA A 87 -4.85 25.20 3.18
C ALA A 87 -5.79 24.91 2.00
N ALA A 88 -5.76 23.69 1.47
CA ALA A 88 -6.61 23.26 0.37
C ALA A 88 -8.10 23.33 0.73
N HIS A 89 -8.47 22.97 1.97
CA HIS A 89 -9.85 23.08 2.42
C HIS A 89 -10.30 24.55 2.54
N LEU A 90 -9.45 25.41 3.12
CA LEU A 90 -9.76 26.84 3.26
C LEU A 90 -9.90 27.55 1.90
N GLU A 91 -9.08 27.17 0.93
CA GLU A 91 -9.20 27.63 -0.46
C GLU A 91 -10.54 27.18 -1.08
N GLN A 92 -10.92 25.90 -0.90
CA GLN A 92 -12.18 25.36 -1.42
C GLN A 92 -13.44 26.02 -0.85
N VAL A 93 -13.48 26.33 0.45
CA VAL A 93 -14.66 26.97 1.06
C VAL A 93 -14.75 28.46 0.76
N GLY A 94 -13.65 29.07 0.31
CA GLY A 94 -13.53 30.46 -0.06
C GLY A 94 -13.56 31.45 1.13
N PRO A 95 -13.10 32.69 0.91
CA PRO A 95 -12.82 33.67 1.97
C PRO A 95 -14.05 34.05 2.81
N LYS A 96 -15.26 33.92 2.26
CA LYS A 96 -16.53 34.22 2.96
C LYS A 96 -16.88 33.22 4.06
N LYS A 97 -16.33 31.99 4.00
CA LYS A 97 -16.61 30.91 4.96
C LYS A 97 -15.40 30.54 5.81
N THR A 98 -14.19 30.93 5.43
CA THR A 98 -12.94 30.70 6.17
C THR A 98 -13.02 31.19 7.63
N GLY A 99 -13.62 32.37 7.87
CA GLY A 99 -13.79 32.92 9.23
C GLY A 99 -14.91 32.28 10.06
N ILE A 100 -15.65 31.32 9.50
CA ILE A 100 -16.79 30.65 10.13
C ILE A 100 -16.48 29.17 10.42
N VAL A 101 -15.37 28.62 9.88
CA VAL A 101 -15.02 27.23 10.12
C VAL A 101 -14.55 27.08 11.57
N ASP A 102 -15.37 26.40 12.37
CA ASP A 102 -15.03 26.02 13.74
C ASP A 102 -13.82 25.06 13.74
N GLU A 103 -12.86 25.28 14.63
CA GLU A 103 -11.63 24.48 14.72
C GLU A 103 -11.92 22.99 14.94
N LYS A 104 -12.97 22.61 15.69
CA LYS A 104 -13.33 21.20 15.88
C LYS A 104 -13.87 20.57 14.60
N VAL A 105 -14.57 21.34 13.77
CA VAL A 105 -15.03 20.88 12.45
C VAL A 105 -13.82 20.72 11.52
N MET A 106 -12.90 21.69 11.53
CA MET A 106 -11.66 21.59 10.78
C MET A 106 -10.85 20.34 11.18
N ASP A 107 -10.67 20.08 12.47
CA ASP A 107 -9.94 18.90 12.95
C ASP A 107 -10.55 17.59 12.44
N LYS A 108 -11.89 17.46 12.49
CA LYS A 108 -12.57 16.28 11.94
C LYS A 108 -12.34 16.12 10.43
N ILE A 109 -12.31 17.22 9.69
CA ILE A 109 -12.03 17.21 8.25
C ILE A 109 -10.59 16.76 8.00
N LEU A 110 -9.65 17.32 8.75
CA LEU A 110 -8.23 16.97 8.65
C LEU A 110 -7.97 15.51 9.03
N ASP A 111 -8.66 14.97 10.04
CA ASP A 111 -8.56 13.57 10.41
C ASP A 111 -9.06 12.65 9.28
N GLY A 112 -10.18 12.99 8.64
CA GLY A 112 -10.66 12.26 7.46
C GLY A 112 -9.68 12.30 6.28
N LYS A 113 -9.07 13.47 6.02
CA LYS A 113 -8.02 13.62 4.99
C LYS A 113 -6.76 12.84 5.34
N THR A 114 -6.38 12.82 6.61
CA THR A 114 -5.24 12.05 7.12
C THR A 114 -5.48 10.54 6.95
N GLN A 115 -6.69 10.06 7.23
CA GLN A 115 -7.05 8.67 7.00
C GLN A 115 -6.97 8.28 5.51
N LYS A 116 -7.45 9.16 4.63
CA LYS A 116 -7.33 8.97 3.18
C LYS A 116 -5.87 8.96 2.72
N PHE A 117 -5.04 9.84 3.28
CA PHE A 117 -3.60 9.85 3.01
C PHE A 117 -2.94 8.52 3.38
N TYR A 118 -3.33 7.89 4.49
CA TYR A 118 -2.84 6.55 4.83
C TYR A 118 -3.25 5.51 3.79
N GLN A 119 -4.53 5.50 3.38
CA GLN A 119 -5.03 4.58 2.36
C GLN A 119 -4.35 4.74 1.00
N GLU A 120 -3.85 5.94 0.67
CA GLU A 120 -3.18 6.20 -0.60
C GLU A 120 -1.66 5.96 -0.54
N THR A 121 -1.03 6.17 0.61
CA THR A 121 0.44 6.24 0.70
C THR A 121 1.09 5.17 1.56
N VAL A 122 0.33 4.44 2.37
CA VAL A 122 0.86 3.41 3.27
C VAL A 122 0.47 2.04 2.74
N LEU A 123 1.47 1.22 2.38
CA LEU A 123 1.26 -0.12 1.80
C LEU A 123 0.31 -0.97 2.65
N ALA A 124 0.50 -1.01 3.97
CA ALA A 124 -0.37 -1.79 4.86
C ALA A 124 -1.85 -1.31 4.89
N CYS A 125 -2.10 -0.03 4.59
CA CYS A 125 -3.44 0.58 4.63
C CYS A 125 -4.12 0.63 3.26
N GLN A 126 -3.38 0.39 2.18
CA GLN A 126 -3.91 0.37 0.82
C GLN A 126 -4.89 -0.79 0.65
N GLU A 127 -6.01 -0.50 -0.02
CA GLU A 127 -6.91 -1.56 -0.50
C GLU A 127 -6.19 -2.37 -1.58
N LEU A 128 -6.21 -3.70 -1.43
CA LEU A 128 -5.51 -4.59 -2.34
C LEU A 128 -6.07 -4.42 -3.76
N VAL A 129 -5.16 -4.19 -4.70
CA VAL A 129 -5.52 -4.18 -6.12
C VAL A 129 -5.90 -5.60 -6.48
N ALA A 130 -7.18 -5.83 -6.80
CA ALA A 130 -7.66 -7.16 -7.15
C ALA A 130 -6.80 -7.74 -8.28
N PRO A 131 -6.38 -9.02 -8.20
CA PRO A 131 -5.88 -9.70 -9.38
C PRO A 131 -7.00 -9.59 -10.41
N GLN A 132 -6.69 -9.00 -11.56
CA GLN A 132 -7.64 -8.81 -12.65
C GLN A 132 -7.96 -10.17 -13.27
N VAL A 133 -8.72 -10.99 -12.54
CA VAL A 133 -9.42 -12.13 -13.09
C VAL A 133 -10.77 -11.54 -13.47
N ALA A 134 -10.89 -11.12 -14.73
CA ALA A 134 -12.19 -10.86 -15.32
C ALA A 134 -12.97 -12.17 -15.17
N SER A 135 -13.84 -12.24 -14.16
CA SER A 135 -14.86 -13.27 -14.12
C SER A 135 -15.67 -13.10 -15.40
N ALA A 136 -16.06 -14.19 -16.04
CA ALA A 136 -16.83 -14.15 -17.30
C ALA A 136 -18.11 -13.30 -17.18
N ASP A 137 -18.58 -13.07 -15.95
CA ASP A 137 -19.78 -12.30 -15.61
C ASP A 137 -19.49 -10.85 -15.17
N GLY A 138 -18.23 -10.38 -15.21
CA GLY A 138 -17.85 -8.99 -14.94
C GLY A 138 -18.06 -8.50 -13.49
N LYS A 139 -18.45 -9.38 -12.56
CA LYS A 139 -18.71 -9.04 -11.16
C LYS A 139 -17.61 -9.58 -10.25
N THR A 140 -16.77 -8.69 -9.73
CA THR A 140 -15.95 -8.98 -8.55
C THR A 140 -16.76 -8.52 -7.33
N GLU A 141 -17.52 -9.41 -6.70
CA GLU A 141 -18.42 -9.05 -5.58
C GLU A 141 -17.71 -8.88 -4.23
N GLN A 142 -16.40 -9.12 -4.15
CA GLN A 142 -15.64 -8.93 -2.92
C GLN A 142 -15.08 -7.51 -2.84
N LYS A 143 -15.53 -6.77 -1.81
CA LYS A 143 -14.92 -5.51 -1.39
C LYS A 143 -13.40 -5.73 -1.20
N PRO A 144 -12.54 -4.91 -1.83
CA PRO A 144 -11.10 -5.05 -1.67
C PRO A 144 -10.71 -4.84 -0.20
N LEU A 145 -9.94 -5.77 0.36
CA LEU A 145 -9.45 -5.70 1.72
C LEU A 145 -8.18 -4.84 1.78
N PRO A 146 -7.94 -4.10 2.88
CA PRO A 146 -6.63 -3.53 3.14
C PRO A 146 -5.53 -4.60 3.13
N VAL A 147 -4.33 -4.28 2.66
CA VAL A 147 -3.18 -5.20 2.60
C VAL A 147 -2.92 -5.85 3.96
N ALA A 148 -3.02 -5.10 5.07
CA ALA A 148 -2.83 -5.65 6.40
C ALA A 148 -3.84 -6.76 6.74
N GLU A 149 -5.12 -6.57 6.42
CA GLU A 149 -6.18 -7.56 6.65
C GLU A 149 -6.02 -8.76 5.73
N TRP A 150 -5.63 -8.53 4.47
CA TRP A 150 -5.34 -9.61 3.54
C TRP A 150 -4.14 -10.46 4.03
N LEU A 151 -3.05 -9.84 4.50
CA LEU A 151 -1.92 -10.56 5.07
C LEU A 151 -2.28 -11.38 6.32
N GLN A 152 -3.21 -10.90 7.15
CA GLN A 152 -3.74 -11.68 8.28
C GLN A 152 -4.53 -12.91 7.80
N ALA A 153 -5.35 -12.78 6.76
CA ALA A 153 -6.07 -13.89 6.17
C ALA A 153 -5.11 -14.94 5.57
N GLU A 154 -4.08 -14.50 4.85
CA GLU A 154 -3.05 -15.38 4.30
C GLU A 154 -2.21 -16.05 5.38
N ALA A 155 -1.87 -15.34 6.46
CA ALA A 155 -1.18 -15.91 7.62
C ALA A 155 -1.98 -17.08 8.21
N LYS A 156 -3.28 -16.87 8.45
CA LYS A 156 -4.18 -17.91 8.94
C LYS A 156 -4.26 -19.10 7.97
N ALA A 157 -4.30 -18.85 6.66
CA ALA A 157 -4.33 -19.89 5.63
C ALA A 157 -3.01 -20.68 5.50
N LEU A 158 -1.91 -20.15 6.06
CA LEU A 158 -0.62 -20.83 6.19
C LEU A 158 -0.39 -21.44 7.58
N GLY A 159 -1.35 -21.30 8.51
CA GLY A 159 -1.18 -21.74 9.90
C GLY A 159 -0.17 -20.88 10.69
N LEU A 160 0.05 -19.64 10.26
CA LEU A 160 0.92 -18.67 10.91
C LEU A 160 0.11 -17.76 11.84
N GLU A 161 0.77 -17.22 12.87
CA GLU A 161 0.22 -16.13 13.68
C GLU A 161 0.21 -14.82 12.89
N GLN A 162 1.28 -14.58 12.15
CA GLN A 162 1.45 -13.36 11.37
C GLN A 162 2.36 -13.57 10.15
N ILE A 163 2.06 -12.85 9.07
CA ILE A 163 3.03 -12.53 8.02
C ILE A 163 3.45 -11.08 8.24
N ILE A 164 4.73 -10.88 8.50
CA ILE A 164 5.31 -9.57 8.77
C ILE A 164 5.83 -9.01 7.46
N LEU A 165 5.29 -7.86 7.09
CA LEU A 165 5.77 -7.05 6.00
C LEU A 165 7.00 -6.28 6.49
N GLU A 166 8.20 -6.71 6.06
CA GLU A 166 9.46 -6.17 6.56
C GLU A 166 9.89 -4.92 5.80
N ASP A 167 9.80 -4.95 4.47
CA ASP A 167 10.24 -3.83 3.64
C ASP A 167 9.72 -3.97 2.19
N PHE A 168 9.74 -2.87 1.44
CA PHE A 168 9.54 -2.88 -0.01
C PHE A 168 10.47 -1.88 -0.72
N ARG A 169 10.72 -2.11 -2.00
CA ARG A 169 11.33 -1.12 -2.89
C ARG A 169 10.46 -0.97 -4.12
N LEU A 170 10.29 0.26 -4.57
CA LEU A 170 9.64 0.60 -5.83
C LEU A 170 10.64 1.42 -6.66
N ALA A 171 10.79 1.09 -7.93
CA ALA A 171 11.60 1.85 -8.86
C ALA A 171 10.87 2.07 -10.18
N VAL A 172 11.10 3.25 -10.75
CA VAL A 172 10.88 3.53 -12.16
C VAL A 172 12.20 3.26 -12.89
N LEU A 173 12.14 2.45 -13.95
CA LEU A 173 13.25 1.90 -14.73
C LEU A 173 13.52 2.72 -16.01
#